data_AF-A0A4R5XN84-F1
#
_entry.id   AF-A0A4R5XN84-F1
#
_cell.length_a   1.000
_cell.length_b   1.000
_cell.length_c   1.000
_cell.angle_alpha   90.00
_cell.angle_beta   90.00
_cell.angle_gamma   90.00
#
_symmetry.space_group_name_H-M   'P 1'
#
loop_
_entity.id
_entity.type
_entity.pdbx_description
1 polymer ?
#
loop_
_entity_poly.entity_id
_entity_poly.type
_entity_poly.pdbx_seq_one_letter_code
_entity_poly.pdbx_strand_id
1 'polypeptide(L)'
;MAEYVNYLNMTKKQSEAAFREYLDERGPALGRLREALAADGQAPDTLLAGSTESLVPLWRWILAHLTRADDPGATDTTSVLRGEWPSWARYGGETVGKLSLESLFLLDGLVSYLGDVVQQHASEARWEIAQHRIKRYHLNKHPVLVSGTGEDHHFLPDLVRARAHGNLTGFRVSPDDDIANYARGLIEQLNCGDQPAEDEEMAEDEPLVEVEDLGDDELRGRELEVSLREDIVFEHNRVVGRMIKALKQEDGITRVIREDREVLLVATPDWSTSRMEEWVAGYLEENVRD
;
A
#
# COMPACT_ATOMS: atom_id res chain seq x y z
N MET A 1 17.28 -2.50 15.41
CA MET A 1 16.07 -1.69 15.16
C MET A 1 14.91 -2.66 15.18
N ALA A 2 13.83 -2.39 15.91
CA ALA A 2 12.68 -3.29 15.92
C ALA A 2 12.14 -3.39 14.49
N GLU A 3 12.06 -4.62 13.98
CA GLU A 3 11.43 -4.93 12.70
C GLU A 3 9.98 -4.46 12.77
N TYR A 4 9.62 -3.44 12.00
CA TYR A 4 8.26 -2.94 11.93
C TYR A 4 7.55 -3.63 10.76
N VAL A 5 6.31 -4.04 10.98
CA VAL A 5 5.50 -4.66 9.93
C VAL A 5 5.06 -3.56 8.97
N ASN A 6 5.51 -3.61 7.72
CA ASN A 6 4.99 -2.77 6.63
C ASN A 6 3.82 -3.48 5.93
N TYR A 7 3.03 -2.76 5.14
CA TYR A 7 1.88 -3.35 4.43
C TYR A 7 2.25 -4.56 3.57
N LEU A 8 3.33 -4.49 2.80
CA LEU A 8 3.75 -5.57 1.88
C LEU A 8 4.06 -6.88 2.61
N ASN A 9 4.56 -6.80 3.84
CA ASN A 9 4.96 -7.95 4.65
C ASN A 9 3.87 -8.40 5.65
N MET A 10 2.66 -7.83 5.58
CA MET A 10 1.56 -8.27 6.45
C MET A 10 1.02 -9.63 6.03
N THR A 11 0.73 -10.49 7.00
CA THR A 11 -0.18 -11.62 6.80
C THR A 11 -1.60 -11.11 6.51
N LYS A 12 -2.46 -11.95 5.92
CA LYS A 12 -3.88 -11.61 5.68
C LYS A 12 -4.60 -11.10 6.92
N LYS A 13 -4.38 -11.75 8.08
CA LYS A 13 -5.00 -11.33 9.35
C LYS A 13 -4.50 -9.96 9.80
N GLN A 14 -3.22 -9.65 9.58
CA GLN A 14 -2.65 -8.34 9.90
C GLN A 14 -3.20 -7.27 8.96
N SER A 15 -3.31 -7.52 7.66
CA SER A 15 -3.88 -6.55 6.71
C SER A 15 -5.36 -6.27 7.01
N GLU A 16 -6.16 -7.30 7.35
CA GLU A 16 -7.55 -7.13 7.79
C GLU A 16 -7.68 -6.33 9.11
N ALA A 17 -6.70 -6.45 10.02
CA ALA A 17 -6.67 -5.64 11.24
C ALA A 17 -6.28 -4.18 10.95
N ALA A 18 -5.23 -3.97 10.15
CA ALA A 18 -4.77 -2.64 9.75
C ALA A 18 -5.82 -1.90 8.90
N PHE A 19 -6.56 -2.61 8.05
CA PHE A 19 -7.67 -2.06 7.27
C PHE A 19 -8.82 -1.57 8.16
N ARG A 20 -9.23 -2.37 9.15
CA ARG A 20 -10.25 -1.95 10.12
C ARG A 20 -9.81 -0.75 10.93
N GLU A 21 -8.57 -0.76 11.43
CA GLU A 21 -7.99 0.37 12.13
C GLU A 21 -7.99 1.64 11.26
N TYR A 22 -7.57 1.52 9.99
CA TYR A 22 -7.59 2.63 9.04
C TYR A 22 -8.98 3.24 8.89
N LEU A 23 -10.01 2.42 8.72
CA LEU A 23 -11.40 2.87 8.61
C LEU A 23 -11.91 3.51 9.90
N ASP A 24 -11.66 2.88 11.05
CA ASP A 24 -12.07 3.38 12.37
C ASP A 24 -11.43 4.74 12.70
N GLU A 25 -10.23 5.00 12.18
CA GLU A 25 -9.52 6.27 12.36
C GLU A 25 -10.08 7.42 11.50
N ARG A 26 -10.84 7.17 10.43
CA ARG A 26 -11.22 8.22 9.46
C ARG A 26 -12.01 9.35 10.12
N GLY A 27 -13.05 9.00 10.89
CA GLY A 27 -13.87 9.95 11.64
C GLY A 27 -13.08 10.76 12.68
N PRO A 28 -12.36 10.09 13.61
CA PRO A 28 -11.47 10.77 14.55
C PRO A 28 -10.42 11.70 13.89
N ALA A 29 -9.82 11.28 12.79
CA ALA A 29 -8.86 12.09 12.03
C ALA A 29 -9.48 13.37 11.46
N LEU A 30 -10.68 13.26 10.87
CA LEU A 30 -11.43 14.41 10.40
C LEU A 30 -11.84 15.34 11.57
N GLY A 31 -12.18 14.76 12.72
CA GLY A 31 -12.43 15.51 13.96
C GLY A 31 -11.24 16.36 14.40
N ARG A 32 -10.04 15.78 14.43
CA ARG A 32 -8.80 16.51 14.74
C ARG A 32 -8.53 17.65 13.76
N LEU A 33 -8.74 17.43 12.46
CA LEU A 33 -8.58 18.49 11.46
C LEU A 33 -9.59 19.64 11.69
N ARG A 34 -10.84 19.33 12.00
CA ARG A 34 -11.86 20.34 12.37
C ARG A 34 -11.44 21.18 13.56
N GLU A 35 -10.92 20.53 14.60
CA GLU A 35 -10.42 21.22 15.80
C GLU A 35 -9.22 22.12 15.47
N ALA A 36 -8.28 21.64 14.66
CA ALA A 36 -7.11 22.43 14.23
C ALA A 36 -7.52 23.67 13.41
N LEU A 37 -8.45 23.51 12.47
CA LEU A 37 -9.02 24.62 11.70
C LEU A 37 -9.70 25.65 12.60
N ALA A 38 -10.53 25.20 13.55
CA ALA A 38 -11.22 26.08 14.48
C ALA A 38 -10.26 26.82 15.41
N ALA A 39 -9.20 26.15 15.88
CA ALA A 39 -8.17 26.74 16.73
C ALA A 39 -7.40 27.86 16.02
N ASP A 40 -7.24 27.76 14.70
CA ASP A 40 -6.63 28.80 13.86
C ASP A 40 -7.65 29.85 13.36
N GLY A 41 -8.87 29.86 13.92
CA GLY A 41 -9.91 30.84 13.60
C GLY A 41 -10.56 30.65 12.22
N GLN A 42 -10.32 29.52 11.55
CA GLN A 42 -11.03 29.15 10.33
C GLN A 42 -12.47 28.71 10.65
N ALA A 43 -13.32 28.67 9.63
CA ALA A 43 -14.67 28.11 9.71
C ALA A 43 -14.67 26.67 9.14
N PRO A 44 -14.59 25.61 9.96
CA PRO A 44 -14.43 24.25 9.47
C PRO A 44 -15.57 23.81 8.54
N ASP A 45 -16.82 24.20 8.85
CA ASP A 45 -17.99 23.86 8.03
C ASP A 45 -17.93 24.46 6.61
N THR A 46 -17.19 25.55 6.43
CA THR A 46 -16.99 26.17 5.10
C THR A 46 -15.85 25.50 4.34
N LEU A 47 -14.75 25.16 5.03
CA LEU A 47 -13.57 24.52 4.41
C LEU A 47 -13.76 23.02 4.17
N LEU A 48 -14.70 22.39 4.88
CA LEU A 48 -15.00 20.96 4.79
C LEU A 48 -16.43 20.73 4.24
N ALA A 49 -16.79 21.48 3.21
CA ALA A 49 -18.14 21.53 2.63
C ALA A 49 -18.55 20.31 1.78
N GLY A 50 -17.69 19.29 1.66
CA GLY A 50 -17.95 18.07 0.86
C GLY A 50 -17.79 18.26 -0.65
N SER A 51 -17.04 19.28 -1.10
CA SER A 51 -16.84 19.54 -2.54
C SER A 51 -15.37 19.53 -2.94
N THR A 52 -15.09 19.27 -4.23
CA THR A 52 -13.73 19.36 -4.77
C THR A 52 -13.13 20.76 -4.65
N GLU A 53 -13.96 21.81 -4.72
CA GLU A 53 -13.52 23.21 -4.63
C GLU A 53 -13.06 23.55 -3.22
N SER A 54 -13.67 22.95 -2.19
CA SER A 54 -13.29 23.17 -0.79
C SER A 54 -11.88 22.64 -0.46
N LEU A 55 -11.36 21.69 -1.25
CA LEU A 55 -9.99 21.18 -1.11
C LEU A 55 -8.93 22.24 -1.43
N VAL A 56 -9.24 23.25 -2.26
CA VAL A 56 -8.28 24.30 -2.64
C VAL A 56 -7.88 25.18 -1.44
N PRO A 57 -8.82 25.88 -0.76
CA PRO A 57 -8.46 26.67 0.41
C PRO A 57 -7.98 25.81 1.58
N LEU A 58 -8.48 24.57 1.71
CA LEU A 58 -7.99 23.64 2.72
C LEU A 58 -6.53 23.24 2.49
N TRP A 59 -6.16 22.87 1.26
CA TRP A 59 -4.80 22.46 0.93
C TRP A 59 -3.80 23.61 1.13
N ARG A 60 -4.15 24.81 0.68
CA ARG A 60 -3.36 26.02 0.96
C ARG A 60 -3.14 26.21 2.46
N TRP A 61 -4.19 26.07 3.27
CA TRP A 61 -4.09 26.19 4.72
C TRP A 61 -3.17 25.11 5.31
N ILE A 62 -3.34 23.85 4.91
CA ILE A 62 -2.49 22.75 5.37
C ILE A 62 -1.02 23.03 5.04
N LEU A 63 -0.70 23.38 3.80
CA LEU A 63 0.67 23.66 3.37
C LEU A 63 1.34 24.75 4.22
N ALA A 64 0.59 25.76 4.66
CA ALA A 64 1.09 26.83 5.52
C ALA A 64 1.36 26.39 6.97
N HIS A 65 0.78 25.26 7.39
CA HIS A 65 0.88 24.72 8.75
C HIS A 65 1.74 23.45 8.85
N LEU A 66 2.28 22.98 7.73
CA LEU A 66 3.24 21.87 7.73
C LEU A 66 4.57 22.30 8.35
N THR A 67 5.11 21.42 9.17
CA THR A 67 6.40 21.56 9.86
C THR A 67 7.23 20.29 9.66
N ARG A 68 8.55 20.47 9.64
CA ARG A 68 9.49 19.36 9.63
C ARG A 68 9.68 18.82 11.04
N ALA A 69 10.13 17.58 11.13
CA ALA A 69 10.46 16.94 12.41
C ALA A 69 11.56 17.68 13.20
N ASP A 70 12.42 18.43 12.51
CA ASP A 70 13.52 19.21 13.10
C ASP A 70 13.19 20.70 13.33
N ASP A 71 11.97 21.14 13.00
CA ASP A 71 11.55 22.53 13.24
C ASP A 71 11.33 22.79 14.76
N PRO A 72 11.66 23.99 15.26
CA PRO A 72 11.48 24.32 16.67
C PRO A 72 10.01 24.18 17.12
N GLY A 73 9.78 23.37 18.15
CA GLY A 73 8.46 23.14 18.73
C GLY A 73 7.61 22.07 18.02
N ALA A 74 8.14 21.47 16.95
CA ALA A 74 7.53 20.32 16.29
C ALA A 74 7.92 19.01 16.99
N THR A 75 7.05 18.01 16.96
CA THR A 75 7.34 16.70 17.53
C THR A 75 8.03 15.82 16.48
N ASP A 76 9.27 15.41 16.76
CA ASP A 76 9.96 14.41 15.95
C ASP A 76 9.26 13.05 16.06
N THR A 77 8.84 12.52 14.93
CA THR A 77 8.20 11.21 14.81
C THR A 77 9.05 10.08 15.40
N THR A 78 10.39 10.18 15.40
CA THR A 78 11.28 9.16 15.98
C THR A 78 11.29 9.17 17.52
N SER A 79 10.79 10.23 18.14
CA SER A 79 10.71 10.39 19.59
C SER A 79 9.44 9.80 20.21
N VAL A 80 8.47 9.39 19.39
CA VAL A 80 7.20 8.80 19.81
C VAL A 80 7.07 7.36 19.33
N LEU A 81 6.24 6.56 19.98
CA LEU A 81 5.98 5.19 19.54
C LEU A 81 5.24 5.20 18.20
N ARG A 82 5.63 4.34 17.26
CA ARG A 82 4.93 4.19 15.97
C ARG A 82 3.42 3.92 16.11
N GLY A 83 3.01 3.28 17.21
CA GLY A 83 1.60 3.06 17.54
C GLY A 83 0.78 4.34 17.73
N GLU A 84 1.45 5.48 17.93
CA GLU A 84 0.80 6.80 18.05
C GLU A 84 0.62 7.49 16.69
N TRP A 85 1.27 6.98 15.63
CA TRP A 85 1.14 7.55 14.29
C TRP A 85 -0.19 7.13 13.66
N PRO A 86 -0.73 7.92 12.71
CA PRO A 86 -1.81 7.47 11.84
C PRO A 86 -1.50 6.10 11.22
N SER A 87 -2.47 5.19 11.21
CA SER A 87 -2.29 3.80 10.76
C SER A 87 -1.63 3.71 9.38
N TRP A 88 -2.06 4.52 8.40
CA TRP A 88 -1.49 4.54 7.05
C TRP A 88 0.00 4.95 7.02
N ALA A 89 0.44 5.79 7.96
CA ALA A 89 1.84 6.21 8.07
C ALA A 89 2.66 5.19 8.86
N ARG A 90 2.05 4.54 9.86
CA ARG A 90 2.67 3.53 10.71
C ARG A 90 3.19 2.33 9.93
N TYR A 91 2.38 1.88 8.97
CA TYR A 91 2.64 0.70 8.13
C TYR A 91 3.27 1.04 6.76
N GLY A 92 3.44 2.33 6.47
CA GLY A 92 4.18 2.81 5.30
C GLY A 92 5.70 2.75 5.46
N GLY A 93 6.42 2.94 4.35
CA GLY A 93 7.89 2.92 4.30
C GLY A 93 8.59 4.05 5.06
N GLU A 94 9.92 3.93 5.25
CA GLU A 94 10.75 4.76 6.16
C GLU A 94 10.83 6.26 5.83
N THR A 95 10.31 6.73 4.69
CA THR A 95 10.34 8.15 4.30
C THR A 95 9.55 9.11 5.21
N VAL A 96 8.95 8.60 6.30
CA VAL A 96 8.18 9.37 7.29
C VAL A 96 9.05 10.30 8.15
N GLY A 97 10.37 10.10 8.22
CA GLY A 97 11.27 10.86 9.11
C GLY A 97 11.53 12.34 8.78
N LYS A 98 10.71 13.01 7.95
CA LYS A 98 10.88 14.46 7.67
C LYS A 98 9.67 15.33 8.02
N LEU A 99 8.48 14.76 8.18
CA LEU A 99 7.31 15.51 8.65
C LEU A 99 7.25 15.41 10.17
N SER A 100 6.79 16.46 10.84
CA SER A 100 6.48 16.36 12.26
C SER A 100 5.26 15.46 12.51
N LEU A 101 5.08 15.01 13.74
CA LEU A 101 3.88 14.25 14.13
C LEU A 101 2.60 15.06 13.90
N GLU A 102 2.60 16.35 14.22
CA GLU A 102 1.46 17.25 13.98
C GLU A 102 1.11 17.34 12.50
N SER A 103 2.13 17.45 11.63
CA SER A 103 1.95 17.44 10.18
C SER A 103 1.34 16.13 9.70
N LEU A 104 1.76 14.98 10.23
CA LEU A 104 1.13 13.69 9.89
C LEU A 104 -0.35 13.66 10.26
N PHE A 105 -0.73 14.21 11.41
CA PHE A 105 -2.14 14.29 11.82
C PHE A 105 -2.98 15.25 10.96
N LEU A 106 -2.40 16.36 10.50
CA LEU A 106 -3.09 17.24 9.53
C LEU A 106 -3.34 16.50 8.20
N LEU A 107 -2.33 15.79 7.70
CA LEU A 107 -2.47 14.99 6.47
C LEU A 107 -3.45 13.83 6.65
N ASP A 108 -3.48 13.19 7.82
CA ASP A 108 -4.44 12.12 8.14
C ASP A 108 -5.89 12.62 8.08
N GLY A 109 -6.16 13.80 8.63
CA GLY A 109 -7.47 14.44 8.52
C GLY A 109 -7.82 14.84 7.09
N LEU A 110 -6.85 15.31 6.30
CA LEU A 110 -7.04 15.61 4.87
C LEU A 110 -7.36 14.34 4.08
N VAL A 111 -6.66 13.23 4.33
CA VAL A 111 -6.92 11.93 3.69
C VAL A 111 -8.35 11.49 3.98
N SER A 112 -8.81 11.61 5.23
CA SER A 112 -10.20 11.29 5.60
C SER A 112 -11.20 12.18 4.86
N TYR A 113 -10.96 13.49 4.84
CA TYR A 113 -11.84 14.42 4.14
C TYR A 113 -11.87 14.17 2.63
N LEU A 114 -10.72 13.88 2.03
CA LEU A 114 -10.61 13.53 0.62
C LEU A 114 -11.39 12.25 0.31
N GLY A 115 -11.30 11.24 1.18
CA GLY A 115 -12.12 10.03 1.08
C GLY A 115 -13.62 10.35 1.08
N ASP A 116 -14.07 11.17 2.01
CA ASP A 116 -15.48 11.60 2.08
C ASP A 116 -15.92 12.36 0.82
N VAL A 117 -15.11 13.30 0.32
CA VAL A 117 -15.40 14.04 -0.91
C VAL A 117 -15.50 13.07 -2.09
N VAL A 118 -14.53 12.17 -2.26
CA VAL A 118 -14.53 11.24 -3.40
C VAL A 118 -15.74 10.31 -3.33
N GLN A 119 -16.05 9.70 -2.18
CA GLN A 119 -17.20 8.80 -2.05
C GLN A 119 -18.56 9.50 -2.18
N GLN A 120 -18.65 10.80 -1.86
CA GLN A 120 -19.87 11.59 -2.09
C GLN A 120 -20.15 11.82 -3.58
N HIS A 121 -19.10 11.93 -4.41
CA HIS A 121 -19.21 12.25 -5.84
C HIS A 121 -18.94 11.05 -6.76
N ALA A 122 -18.49 9.92 -6.22
CA ALA A 122 -18.38 8.63 -6.88
C ALA A 122 -19.06 7.56 -6.02
N SER A 123 -20.37 7.35 -6.22
CA SER A 123 -21.20 6.55 -5.31
C SER A 123 -20.87 5.06 -5.29
N GLU A 124 -20.19 4.56 -6.32
CA GLU A 124 -19.72 3.17 -6.39
C GLU A 124 -18.34 2.97 -5.75
N ALA A 125 -17.68 4.07 -5.38
CA ALA A 125 -16.37 4.01 -4.75
C ALA A 125 -16.45 3.40 -3.35
N ARG A 126 -15.64 2.38 -3.13
CA ARG A 126 -15.61 1.62 -1.87
C ARG A 126 -14.18 1.40 -1.41
N TRP A 127 -14.01 1.35 -0.09
CA TRP A 127 -12.75 0.99 0.52
C TRP A 127 -12.57 -0.53 0.51
N GLU A 128 -11.41 -0.99 0.05
CA GLU A 128 -11.02 -2.40 0.05
C GLU A 128 -9.58 -2.57 0.49
N ILE A 129 -9.21 -3.81 0.79
CA ILE A 129 -7.81 -4.21 0.92
C ILE A 129 -7.33 -4.54 -0.49
N ALA A 130 -6.33 -3.82 -0.97
CA ALA A 130 -5.77 -4.07 -2.30
C ALA A 130 -5.32 -5.53 -2.41
N GLN A 131 -5.76 -6.19 -3.48
CA GLN A 131 -5.36 -7.54 -3.85
C GLN A 131 -5.05 -7.52 -5.33
N HIS A 132 -3.78 -7.78 -5.67
CA HIS A 132 -3.34 -7.82 -7.04
C HIS A 132 -2.67 -9.16 -7.31
N ARG A 133 -2.80 -9.67 -8.55
CA ARG A 133 -2.20 -10.94 -8.97
C ARG A 133 -0.67 -10.97 -8.79
N ILE A 134 -0.02 -9.84 -9.09
CA ILE A 134 1.40 -9.59 -8.76
C ILE A 134 1.53 -9.36 -7.25
N LYS A 135 2.19 -10.25 -6.52
CA LYS A 135 2.32 -10.17 -5.05
C LYS A 135 3.14 -8.97 -4.60
N ARG A 136 4.22 -8.65 -5.33
CA ARG A 136 5.06 -7.45 -5.13
C ARG A 136 4.42 -6.15 -5.63
N TYR A 137 3.17 -6.18 -6.09
CA TYR A 137 2.42 -4.96 -6.39
C TYR A 137 2.50 -4.00 -5.20
N HIS A 138 2.96 -2.78 -5.47
CA HIS A 138 3.36 -1.83 -4.44
C HIS A 138 2.24 -1.43 -3.46
N LEU A 139 0.97 -1.50 -3.88
CA LEU A 139 -0.17 -1.25 -3.00
C LEU A 139 -0.78 -2.51 -2.40
N ASN A 140 -0.23 -3.71 -2.66
CA ASN A 140 -0.80 -4.94 -2.10
C ASN A 140 -0.97 -4.83 -0.58
N LYS A 141 -2.10 -5.31 -0.06
CA LYS A 141 -2.49 -5.24 1.37
C LYS A 141 -2.77 -3.83 1.93
N HIS A 142 -2.69 -2.76 1.13
CA HIS A 142 -3.03 -1.40 1.56
C HIS A 142 -4.55 -1.16 1.59
N PRO A 143 -5.04 -0.24 2.44
CA PRO A 143 -6.41 0.26 2.34
C PRO A 143 -6.55 1.17 1.13
N VAL A 144 -7.33 0.78 0.13
CA VAL A 144 -7.43 1.49 -1.14
C VAL A 144 -8.88 1.80 -1.47
N LEU A 145 -9.09 2.89 -2.19
CA LEU A 145 -10.36 3.20 -2.81
C LEU A 145 -10.40 2.57 -4.19
N VAL A 146 -11.50 1.89 -4.52
CA VAL A 146 -11.72 1.21 -5.80
C VAL A 146 -13.14 1.46 -6.29
N SER A 147 -13.39 1.20 -7.57
CA SER A 147 -14.72 1.13 -8.19
C SER A 147 -14.83 -0.15 -9.03
N GLY A 148 -15.93 -0.39 -9.74
CA GLY A 148 -16.00 -1.47 -10.74
C GLY A 148 -15.57 -2.85 -10.22
N THR A 149 -14.67 -3.51 -10.97
CA THR A 149 -14.13 -4.85 -10.66
C THR A 149 -13.17 -4.84 -9.47
N GLY A 150 -12.60 -3.69 -9.14
CA GLY A 150 -11.64 -3.50 -8.07
C GLY A 150 -10.18 -3.61 -8.51
N GLU A 151 -9.90 -3.53 -9.82
CA GLU A 151 -8.54 -3.69 -10.36
C GLU A 151 -7.69 -2.42 -10.17
N ASP A 152 -8.32 -1.25 -10.31
CA ASP A 152 -7.67 0.05 -10.12
C ASP A 152 -7.67 0.46 -8.64
N HIS A 153 -6.52 0.30 -8.00
CA HIS A 153 -6.34 0.60 -6.58
C HIS A 153 -5.82 2.03 -6.33
N HIS A 154 -6.52 2.79 -5.49
CA HIS A 154 -6.11 4.15 -5.11
C HIS A 154 -5.82 4.30 -3.62
N PHE A 155 -4.53 4.32 -3.26
CA PHE A 155 -4.09 4.62 -1.90
C PHE A 155 -3.94 6.15 -1.69
N LEU A 156 -5.01 6.80 -1.20
CA LEU A 156 -5.06 8.26 -1.05
C LEU A 156 -3.87 8.90 -0.29
N PRO A 157 -3.35 8.32 0.82
CA PRO A 157 -2.27 8.92 1.57
C PRO A 157 -0.98 9.15 0.79
N ASP A 158 -0.67 8.31 -0.21
CA ASP A 158 0.62 8.38 -0.89
C ASP A 158 0.83 9.69 -1.64
N LEU A 159 -0.18 10.12 -2.40
CA LEU A 159 -0.11 11.40 -3.12
C LEU A 159 -0.04 12.56 -2.13
N VAL A 160 -0.96 12.60 -1.15
CA VAL A 160 -1.02 13.67 -0.14
C VAL A 160 0.32 13.83 0.57
N ARG A 161 0.92 12.71 1.02
CA ARG A 161 2.24 12.70 1.65
C ARG A 161 3.33 13.20 0.70
N ALA A 162 3.35 12.71 -0.54
CA ALA A 162 4.37 13.10 -1.52
C ALA A 162 4.33 14.61 -1.82
N ARG A 163 3.13 15.19 -1.96
CA ARG A 163 2.96 16.64 -2.21
C ARG A 163 3.34 17.48 -0.99
N ALA A 164 2.91 17.07 0.20
CA ALA A 164 3.30 17.72 1.45
C ALA A 164 4.83 17.74 1.63
N HIS A 165 5.47 16.59 1.47
CA HIS A 165 6.93 16.45 1.59
C HIS A 165 7.68 17.27 0.53
N GLY A 166 7.25 17.19 -0.74
CA GLY A 166 7.86 17.92 -1.84
C GLY A 166 7.82 19.44 -1.61
N ASN A 167 6.67 19.95 -1.15
CA ASN A 167 6.49 21.37 -0.85
C ASN A 167 7.35 21.79 0.35
N LEU A 168 7.27 21.03 1.44
CA LEU A 168 7.98 21.36 2.67
C LEU A 168 9.50 21.32 2.50
N THR A 169 10.04 20.43 1.68
CA THR A 169 11.50 20.34 1.41
C THR A 169 11.97 21.31 0.31
N GLY A 170 11.06 22.01 -0.37
CA GLY A 170 11.37 22.84 -1.53
C GLY A 170 11.78 22.05 -2.78
N PHE A 171 11.70 20.71 -2.74
CA PHE A 171 11.98 19.86 -3.89
C PHE A 171 10.95 20.07 -5.02
N ARG A 172 9.69 20.31 -4.66
CA ARG A 172 8.61 20.56 -5.61
C ARG A 172 7.56 21.48 -5.00
N VAL A 173 7.28 22.61 -5.64
CA VAL A 173 6.15 23.46 -5.25
C VAL A 173 4.85 22.72 -5.55
N SER A 174 3.95 22.62 -4.57
CA SER A 174 2.60 22.09 -4.77
C SER A 174 1.63 23.26 -4.97
N PRO A 175 0.95 23.35 -6.12
CA PRO A 175 -0.10 24.35 -6.34
C PRO A 175 -1.25 24.22 -5.34
N ASP A 176 -1.95 25.33 -5.06
CA ASP A 176 -3.10 25.33 -4.14
C ASP A 176 -4.22 24.39 -4.58
N ASP A 177 -4.35 24.12 -5.89
CA ASP A 177 -5.38 23.27 -6.48
C ASP A 177 -4.95 21.82 -6.74
N ASP A 178 -3.74 21.42 -6.35
CA ASP A 178 -3.15 20.09 -6.64
C ASP A 178 -4.06 18.95 -6.14
N ILE A 179 -4.53 19.03 -4.88
CA ILE A 179 -5.40 18.02 -4.29
C ILE A 179 -6.82 18.07 -4.89
N ALA A 180 -7.32 19.24 -5.25
CA ALA A 180 -8.63 19.38 -5.91
C ALA A 180 -8.62 18.80 -7.33
N ASN A 181 -7.53 19.02 -8.08
CA ASN A 181 -7.32 18.45 -9.41
C ASN A 181 -7.23 16.93 -9.35
N TYR A 182 -6.48 16.40 -8.38
CA TYR A 182 -6.44 14.96 -8.13
C TYR A 182 -7.81 14.38 -7.80
N ALA A 183 -8.54 15.01 -6.88
CA ALA A 183 -9.88 14.54 -6.50
C ALA A 183 -10.83 14.49 -7.70
N ARG A 184 -10.83 15.52 -8.55
CA ARG A 184 -11.64 15.55 -9.78
C ARG A 184 -11.30 14.40 -10.72
N GLY A 185 -10.02 14.21 -11.04
CA GLY A 185 -9.60 13.10 -11.91
C GLY A 185 -9.93 11.73 -11.32
N LEU A 186 -9.74 11.56 -10.01
CA LEU A 186 -10.08 10.31 -9.32
C LEU A 186 -11.59 10.04 -9.33
N ILE A 187 -12.42 11.06 -9.07
CA ILE A 187 -13.88 10.95 -9.14
C ILE A 187 -14.34 10.59 -10.56
N GLU A 188 -13.74 11.20 -11.58
CA GLU A 188 -14.01 10.87 -12.98
C GLU A 188 -13.65 9.42 -13.30
N GLN A 189 -12.46 8.96 -12.89
CA GLN A 189 -12.03 7.57 -13.06
C GLN A 189 -12.99 6.58 -12.37
N LEU A 190 -13.29 6.81 -11.09
CA LEU A 190 -14.15 5.92 -10.30
C LEU A 190 -15.61 5.89 -10.80
N ASN A 191 -16.10 6.97 -11.42
CA ASN A 191 -17.44 7.00 -12.02
C ASN A 191 -17.49 6.31 -13.38
N CYS A 192 -16.37 6.27 -14.12
CA CYS A 192 -16.28 5.49 -15.35
C CYS A 192 -16.20 3.98 -15.07
N GLY A 193 -15.81 3.61 -13.85
CA GLY A 193 -15.51 2.23 -13.48
C GLY A 193 -14.23 1.73 -14.13
N ASP A 194 -13.84 0.51 -13.78
CA ASP A 194 -12.73 -0.19 -14.42
C ASP A 194 -13.14 -0.48 -15.87
N GLN A 195 -12.75 0.41 -16.78
CA GLN A 195 -12.84 0.13 -18.20
C GLN A 195 -11.76 -0.89 -18.51
N PRO A 196 -12.03 -1.96 -19.29
CA PRO A 196 -10.97 -2.81 -19.79
C PRO A 196 -9.99 -1.88 -20.51
N ALA A 197 -8.79 -1.74 -19.97
CA ALA A 197 -7.77 -0.94 -20.59
C ALA A 197 -7.68 -1.42 -22.04
N GLU A 198 -7.91 -0.54 -23.01
CA GLU A 198 -7.60 -0.83 -24.41
C GLU A 198 -6.08 -1.13 -24.58
N ASP A 199 -5.30 -0.88 -23.51
CA ASP A 199 -3.89 -1.19 -23.31
C ASP A 199 -3.66 -2.48 -22.47
N GLU A 200 -4.28 -3.62 -22.84
CA GLU A 200 -3.77 -4.95 -22.41
C GLU A 200 -2.28 -5.15 -22.78
N GLU A 201 -1.73 -4.33 -23.70
CA GLU A 201 -0.30 -4.30 -24.07
C GLU A 201 0.63 -3.68 -23.00
N MET A 202 0.10 -3.03 -21.95
CA MET A 202 0.90 -2.39 -20.88
C MET A 202 0.69 -3.01 -19.50
N ALA A 203 -0.05 -4.12 -19.41
CA ALA A 203 -0.11 -4.90 -18.17
C ALA A 203 1.32 -5.27 -17.77
N GLU A 204 1.76 -4.86 -16.57
CA GLU A 204 3.03 -5.34 -16.02
C GLU A 204 3.05 -6.87 -16.15
N ASP A 205 4.02 -7.40 -16.91
CA ASP A 205 4.15 -8.84 -17.13
C ASP A 205 4.24 -9.51 -15.76
N GLU A 206 3.17 -10.22 -15.39
CA GLU A 206 3.11 -10.91 -14.12
C GLU A 206 4.29 -11.90 -14.05
N PRO A 207 5.14 -11.81 -13.02
CA PRO A 207 6.34 -12.62 -12.94
C PRO A 207 5.99 -14.11 -12.85
N LEU A 208 6.77 -14.96 -13.50
CA LEU A 208 6.57 -16.43 -13.49
C LEU A 208 6.58 -17.01 -12.07
N VAL A 209 7.40 -16.41 -11.21
CA VAL A 209 7.57 -16.79 -9.82
C VAL A 209 7.81 -15.56 -8.95
N GLU A 210 7.24 -15.59 -7.74
CA GLU A 210 7.57 -14.66 -6.67
C GLU A 210 7.93 -15.43 -5.41
N VAL A 211 8.97 -14.99 -4.69
CA VAL A 211 9.39 -15.64 -3.43
C VAL A 211 9.34 -14.65 -2.26
N GLU A 212 8.65 -15.05 -1.20
CA GLU A 212 8.55 -14.35 0.09
C GLU A 212 9.24 -15.17 1.19
N ASP A 213 9.91 -14.49 2.12
CA ASP A 213 10.51 -15.12 3.31
C ASP A 213 9.52 -15.04 4.47
N LEU A 214 9.03 -16.18 4.95
CA LEU A 214 8.10 -16.23 6.07
C LEU A 214 8.81 -16.17 7.43
N GLY A 215 10.14 -16.13 7.44
CA GLY A 215 10.96 -16.11 8.64
C GLY A 215 11.10 -17.48 9.31
N ASP A 216 11.75 -17.50 10.48
CA ASP A 216 11.99 -18.71 11.28
C ASP A 216 10.78 -19.04 12.16
N ASP A 217 10.21 -20.24 11.98
CA ASP A 217 9.21 -20.82 12.88
C ASP A 217 9.87 -21.85 13.83
N GLU A 218 9.55 -21.79 15.13
CA GLU A 218 10.18 -22.66 16.15
C GLU A 218 10.01 -24.17 15.89
N LEU A 219 8.96 -24.58 15.15
CA LEU A 219 8.65 -25.97 14.85
C LEU A 219 9.05 -26.38 13.42
N ARG A 220 9.08 -25.44 12.49
CA ARG A 220 9.25 -25.69 11.06
C ARG A 220 10.59 -25.20 10.50
N GLY A 221 11.29 -24.34 11.25
CA GLY A 221 12.47 -23.59 10.77
C GLY A 221 12.09 -22.53 9.74
N ARG A 222 13.10 -21.89 9.15
CA ARG A 222 12.91 -20.90 8.08
C ARG A 222 12.22 -21.48 6.86
N GLU A 223 11.16 -20.82 6.42
CA GLU A 223 10.32 -21.22 5.29
C GLU A 223 10.15 -20.07 4.30
N LEU A 224 10.29 -20.38 3.02
CA LEU A 224 10.03 -19.45 1.92
C LEU A 224 8.72 -19.85 1.25
N GLU A 225 7.87 -18.88 0.97
CA GLU A 225 6.67 -19.05 0.16
C GLU A 225 7.00 -18.74 -1.31
N VAL A 226 6.80 -19.73 -2.18
CA VAL A 226 6.99 -19.62 -3.63
C VAL A 226 5.63 -19.51 -4.30
N SER A 227 5.34 -18.31 -4.77
CA SER A 227 4.29 -17.84 -5.69
C SER A 227 4.49 -18.31 -7.12
N LEU A 228 3.66 -19.17 -7.71
CA LEU A 228 3.69 -19.42 -9.15
C LEU A 228 2.56 -18.67 -9.85
N ARG A 229 2.82 -18.16 -11.05
CA ARG A 229 1.78 -17.57 -11.89
C ARG A 229 0.68 -18.58 -12.22
N GLU A 230 -0.57 -18.12 -12.29
CA GLU A 230 -1.75 -18.99 -12.42
C GLU A 230 -1.72 -19.84 -13.71
N ASP A 231 -1.33 -19.25 -14.84
CA ASP A 231 -1.22 -19.92 -16.14
C ASP A 231 -0.21 -21.09 -16.09
N ILE A 232 0.95 -20.92 -15.45
CA ILE A 232 1.96 -21.96 -15.28
C ILE A 232 1.39 -23.15 -14.52
N VAL A 233 0.60 -22.87 -13.49
CA VAL A 233 0.02 -23.88 -12.62
C VAL A 233 -1.11 -24.62 -13.33
N PHE A 234 -1.90 -23.91 -14.12
CA PHE A 234 -3.04 -24.45 -14.85
C PHE A 234 -2.60 -25.25 -16.09
N GLU A 235 -1.78 -24.64 -16.94
CA GLU A 235 -1.38 -25.18 -18.25
C GLU A 235 -0.18 -26.13 -18.13
N HIS A 236 0.75 -25.86 -17.20
CA HIS A 236 2.01 -26.60 -17.06
C HIS A 236 2.13 -27.37 -15.74
N ASN A 237 1.00 -27.80 -15.13
CA ASN A 237 0.97 -28.55 -13.85
C ASN A 237 1.96 -29.75 -13.80
N ARG A 238 2.17 -30.45 -14.93
CA ARG A 238 3.16 -31.55 -15.00
C ARG A 238 4.60 -31.05 -14.85
N VAL A 239 4.92 -29.87 -15.39
CA VAL A 239 6.23 -29.22 -15.22
C VAL A 239 6.41 -28.82 -13.76
N VAL A 240 5.40 -28.17 -13.16
CA VAL A 240 5.40 -27.81 -11.72
C VAL A 240 5.62 -29.04 -10.84
N GLY A 241 4.95 -30.16 -11.14
CA GLY A 241 5.16 -31.42 -10.41
C GLY A 241 6.57 -32.01 -10.52
N ARG A 242 7.28 -31.78 -11.64
CA ARG A 242 8.70 -32.16 -11.79
C ARG A 242 9.63 -31.18 -11.09
N MET A 243 9.34 -29.89 -11.18
CA MET A 243 10.05 -28.83 -10.47
C MET A 243 10.06 -29.08 -8.96
N ILE A 244 8.91 -29.36 -8.35
CA ILE A 244 8.82 -29.69 -6.91
C ILE A 244 9.71 -30.90 -6.55
N LYS A 245 9.78 -31.91 -7.44
CA LYS A 245 10.64 -33.08 -7.21
C LYS A 245 12.12 -32.73 -7.32
N ALA A 246 12.50 -31.92 -8.30
CA ALA A 246 13.87 -31.45 -8.47
C ALA A 246 14.30 -30.59 -7.28
N LEU A 247 13.45 -29.64 -6.85
CA LEU A 247 13.71 -28.77 -5.71
C LEU A 247 13.94 -29.55 -4.41
N LYS A 248 13.23 -30.67 -4.21
CA LYS A 248 13.45 -31.58 -3.07
C LYS A 248 14.79 -32.31 -3.08
N GLN A 249 15.51 -32.34 -4.21
CA GLN A 249 16.83 -32.96 -4.33
C GLN A 249 17.97 -31.94 -4.20
N GLU A 250 17.66 -30.65 -4.13
CA GLU A 250 18.66 -29.60 -4.03
C GLU A 250 19.29 -29.52 -2.65
N ASP A 251 20.61 -29.31 -2.61
CA ASP A 251 21.36 -29.14 -1.38
C ASP A 251 20.91 -27.85 -0.66
N GLY A 252 20.51 -27.98 0.61
CA GLY A 252 19.97 -26.89 1.41
C GLY A 252 18.44 -26.80 1.42
N ILE A 253 17.73 -27.66 0.68
CA ILE A 253 16.27 -27.76 0.79
C ILE A 253 15.91 -28.90 1.75
N THR A 254 15.25 -28.57 2.85
CA THR A 254 14.86 -29.56 3.87
C THR A 254 13.43 -30.05 3.68
N ARG A 255 12.56 -29.22 3.10
CA ARG A 255 11.16 -29.57 2.85
C ARG A 255 10.58 -28.73 1.72
N VAL A 256 9.70 -29.35 0.93
CA VAL A 256 8.82 -28.65 -0.02
C VAL A 256 7.40 -29.20 0.11
N ILE A 257 6.46 -28.34 0.47
CA ILE A 257 5.03 -28.62 0.57
C ILE A 257 4.31 -27.76 -0.47
N ARG A 258 3.28 -28.32 -1.10
CA ARG A 258 2.34 -27.56 -1.91
C ARG A 258 1.17 -27.18 -1.01
N GLU A 259 1.07 -25.91 -0.65
CA GLU A 259 0.01 -25.40 0.22
C GLU A 259 -1.27 -25.19 -0.58
N ASP A 260 -1.13 -24.60 -1.77
CA ASP A 260 -2.22 -24.42 -2.72
C ASP A 260 -1.76 -24.74 -4.15
N ARG A 261 -2.64 -24.56 -5.14
CA ARG A 261 -2.33 -24.74 -6.56
C ARG A 261 -1.11 -23.91 -6.95
N GLU A 262 -1.10 -22.63 -6.61
CA GLU A 262 -0.03 -21.69 -6.97
C GLU A 262 1.06 -21.56 -5.91
N VAL A 263 0.81 -22.02 -4.69
CA VAL A 263 1.68 -21.74 -3.54
C VAL A 263 2.47 -22.98 -3.10
N LEU A 264 3.79 -22.84 -3.04
CA LEU A 264 4.68 -23.82 -2.41
C LEU A 264 5.32 -23.22 -1.15
N LEU A 265 5.40 -24.02 -0.10
CA LEU A 265 6.17 -23.72 1.10
C LEU A 265 7.48 -24.51 1.07
N VAL A 266 8.60 -23.81 1.11
CA VAL A 266 9.94 -24.38 0.97
C VAL A 266 10.77 -24.09 2.22
N ALA A 267 11.04 -25.11 3.02
CA ALA A 267 11.91 -24.97 4.19
C ALA A 267 13.37 -25.10 3.78
N THR A 268 14.19 -24.14 4.23
CA THR A 268 15.61 -24.05 3.89
C THR A 268 16.37 -23.23 4.94
N PRO A 269 17.52 -23.71 5.43
CA PRO A 269 18.30 -22.98 6.43
C PRO A 269 19.16 -21.88 5.81
N ASP A 270 19.46 -21.93 4.51
CA ASP A 270 20.53 -21.14 3.90
C ASP A 270 20.20 -20.52 2.53
N TRP A 271 19.12 -20.91 1.86
CA TRP A 271 18.74 -20.28 0.59
C TRP A 271 18.12 -18.90 0.82
N SER A 272 18.59 -17.90 0.07
CA SER A 272 17.93 -16.59 0.01
C SER A 272 16.68 -16.62 -0.86
N THR A 273 15.79 -15.64 -0.70
CA THR A 273 14.65 -15.43 -1.59
C THR A 273 15.08 -15.30 -3.04
N SER A 274 16.12 -14.51 -3.32
CA SER A 274 16.67 -14.35 -4.68
C SER A 274 17.18 -15.66 -5.29
N ARG A 275 17.91 -16.47 -4.52
CA ARG A 275 18.40 -17.77 -5.01
C ARG A 275 17.25 -18.71 -5.34
N MET A 276 16.22 -18.73 -4.49
CA MET A 276 15.02 -19.54 -4.72
C MET A 276 14.27 -19.06 -5.96
N GLU A 277 14.08 -17.75 -6.10
CA GLU A 277 13.39 -17.12 -7.23
C GLU A 277 14.12 -17.42 -8.55
N GLU A 278 15.44 -17.21 -8.59
CA GLU A 278 16.28 -17.53 -9.76
C GLU A 278 16.22 -19.01 -10.14
N TRP A 279 16.29 -19.92 -9.17
CA TRP A 279 16.24 -21.36 -9.44
C TRP A 279 14.89 -21.77 -10.01
N VAL A 280 13.79 -21.29 -9.42
CA VAL A 280 12.43 -21.62 -9.86
C VAL A 280 12.13 -20.99 -11.22
N ALA A 281 12.47 -19.72 -11.41
CA ALA A 281 12.29 -19.01 -12.69
C ALA A 281 13.05 -19.73 -13.80
N GLY A 282 14.35 -20.02 -13.58
CA GLY A 282 15.18 -20.72 -14.55
C GLY A 282 14.65 -22.12 -14.89
N TYR A 283 14.17 -22.88 -13.90
CA TYR A 283 13.56 -24.18 -14.15
C TYR A 283 12.32 -24.06 -15.04
N LEU A 284 11.45 -23.09 -14.76
CA LEU A 284 10.23 -22.87 -15.53
C LEU A 284 10.56 -22.42 -16.96
N GLU A 285 11.42 -21.42 -17.14
CA GLU A 285 11.85 -20.94 -18.45
C GLU A 285 12.43 -22.05 -19.34
N GLU A 286 13.20 -22.97 -18.76
CA GLU A 286 13.77 -24.10 -19.50
C GLU A 286 12.72 -25.15 -19.91
N ASN A 287 11.64 -25.31 -19.14
CA ASN A 287 10.74 -26.46 -19.23
C ASN A 287 9.30 -26.12 -19.66
N VAL A 288 8.96 -24.83 -19.75
CA VAL A 288 7.62 -24.33 -20.10
C VAL A 288 7.47 -23.98 -21.59
N ARG A 289 8.56 -24.01 -22.39
CA ARG A 289 8.55 -23.66 -23.83
C ARG A 289 7.29 -24.12 -24.59
N ASP A 290 6.70 -23.16 -25.31
CA ASP A 290 5.58 -23.27 -26.27
C ASP A 290 5.49 -24.61 -27.03
#